data_AF-A0A6N4SUN5-F1
#
_entry.id   AF-A0A6N4SUN5-F1
#
_cell.length_a   1.000
_cell.length_b   1.000
_cell.length_c   1.000
_cell.angle_alpha   90.00
_cell.angle_beta   90.00
_cell.angle_gamma   90.00
#
_symmetry.space_group_name_H-M   'P 1'
#
loop_
_entity.id
_entity.type
_entity.pdbx_description
1 polymer ?
#
loop_
_entity_poly.entity_id
_entity_poly.type
_entity_poly.pdbx_seq_one_letter_code
_entity_poly.pdbx_strand_id
1 'polypeptide(L)'
;MNRLVILARVSTSKQDTERQLSDLNEVCTRNQYDLVNTFTETVSGKYGITERTTLQAIIKMAELKQFDKLLVSEVSRIGRKTSEVLKFIEILTERKISIYIHNYGLETLDRNLNQNPLIGMMINFLSSFSDMERTLTISRVKSGLEEARRRNVILGRPKNSTKDIDIFIDENKRLFELIKKQLTIREIARLTYKSTTTVVKAIKLYKLHPEKFLSAT
;
A
#
# COMPACT_ATOMS: atom_id res chain seq x y z
N MET A 1 -14.54 24.83 19.64
CA MET A 1 -14.91 23.41 19.72
C MET A 1 -14.00 22.66 18.77
N ASN A 2 -13.20 21.70 19.25
CA ASN A 2 -12.31 20.95 18.38
C ASN A 2 -13.12 19.86 17.67
N ARG A 3 -13.17 19.94 16.35
CA ARG A 3 -13.84 18.96 15.50
C ARG A 3 -12.95 17.73 15.38
N LEU A 4 -13.54 16.55 15.47
CA LEU A 4 -12.73 15.34 15.47
C LEU A 4 -13.37 14.13 14.83
N VAL A 5 -12.47 13.21 14.50
CA VAL A 5 -12.76 11.98 13.79
C VAL A 5 -12.19 10.83 14.60
N ILE A 6 -12.92 9.72 14.68
CA ILE A 6 -12.45 8.48 15.29
C ILE A 6 -12.02 7.50 14.19
N LEU A 7 -10.96 6.74 14.42
CA LEU A 7 -10.59 5.56 13.64
C LEU A 7 -10.47 4.33 14.54
N ALA A 8 -11.34 3.34 14.31
CA ALA A 8 -11.28 2.02 14.91
C ALA A 8 -11.01 0.95 13.83
N ARG A 9 -10.06 0.05 14.10
CA ARG A 9 -9.65 -0.99 13.16
C ARG A 9 -9.51 -2.33 13.87
N VAL A 10 -10.07 -3.38 13.28
CA VAL A 10 -9.84 -4.76 13.71
C VAL A 10 -9.44 -5.63 12.53
N SER A 11 -8.83 -6.78 12.80
CA SER A 11 -8.55 -7.75 11.74
C SER A 11 -9.65 -8.79 11.56
N THR A 12 -10.42 -9.09 12.61
CA THR A 12 -11.45 -10.15 12.60
C THR A 12 -12.58 -9.93 13.60
N SER A 13 -12.29 -9.44 14.81
CA SER A 13 -13.25 -9.38 15.93
C SER A 13 -14.08 -8.09 15.96
N LYS A 14 -15.42 -8.20 15.91
CA LYS A 14 -16.32 -7.03 16.03
C LYS A 14 -16.45 -6.50 17.46
N GLN A 15 -16.36 -7.37 18.48
CA GLN A 15 -16.44 -6.98 19.90
C GLN A 15 -15.32 -6.00 20.28
N ASP A 16 -14.12 -6.19 19.72
CA ASP A 16 -13.00 -5.29 19.96
C ASP A 16 -13.21 -3.91 19.32
N THR A 17 -13.98 -3.81 18.24
CA THR A 17 -14.32 -2.53 17.62
C THR A 17 -15.25 -1.74 18.52
N GLU A 18 -16.28 -2.38 19.08
CA GLU A 18 -17.24 -1.72 19.98
C GLU A 18 -16.56 -1.20 21.23
N ARG A 19 -15.65 -1.97 21.83
CA ARG A 19 -14.86 -1.51 22.99
C ARG A 19 -14.02 -0.28 22.65
N GLN A 20 -13.31 -0.30 21.52
CA GLN A 20 -12.53 0.86 21.06
C GLN A 20 -13.39 2.10 20.87
N LEU A 21 -14.57 1.95 20.26
CA LEU A 21 -15.49 3.06 20.05
C LEU A 21 -16.02 3.59 21.37
N SER A 22 -16.38 2.72 22.32
CA SER A 22 -16.84 3.12 23.65
C SER A 22 -15.78 3.98 24.36
N ASP A 23 -14.54 3.48 24.42
CA ASP A 23 -13.42 4.17 25.09
C ASP A 23 -13.16 5.55 24.45
N LEU A 24 -13.13 5.61 23.11
CA LEU A 24 -12.86 6.86 22.39
C LEU A 24 -14.04 7.86 22.46
N ASN A 25 -15.29 7.37 22.47
CA ASN A 25 -16.46 8.22 22.65
C ASN A 25 -16.49 8.83 24.05
N GLU A 26 -16.08 8.09 25.09
CA GLU A 26 -15.96 8.63 26.44
C GLU A 26 -14.95 9.79 26.48
N VAL A 27 -13.82 9.66 25.77
CA VAL A 27 -12.86 10.75 25.60
C VAL A 27 -13.49 11.97 24.92
N CYS A 28 -14.29 11.76 23.87
CA CYS A 28 -15.01 12.84 23.19
C CYS A 28 -15.97 13.57 24.13
N THR A 29 -16.80 12.83 24.87
CA THR A 29 -17.77 13.39 25.82
C THR A 29 -17.07 14.16 26.94
N ARG A 30 -16.04 13.56 27.55
CA ARG A 30 -15.30 14.15 28.67
C ARG A 30 -14.65 15.49 28.30
N ASN A 31 -14.15 15.60 27.08
CA ASN A 31 -13.46 16.81 26.59
C ASN A 31 -14.37 17.76 25.79
N GLN A 32 -15.68 17.47 25.70
CA GLN A 32 -16.67 18.27 24.96
C GLN A 32 -16.26 18.51 23.51
N TYR A 33 -15.73 17.46 22.88
CA TYR A 33 -15.31 17.50 21.50
C TYR A 33 -16.49 17.29 20.54
N ASP A 34 -16.41 17.90 19.36
CA ASP A 34 -17.42 17.77 18.31
C ASP A 34 -17.07 16.60 17.38
N LEU A 35 -17.79 15.50 17.51
CA LEU A 35 -17.55 14.29 16.72
C LEU A 35 -18.14 14.41 15.31
N VAL A 36 -17.28 14.72 14.35
CA VAL A 36 -17.64 14.89 12.94
C VAL A 36 -17.91 13.55 12.25
N ASN A 37 -17.07 12.55 12.51
CA ASN A 37 -17.20 11.25 11.86
C ASN A 37 -16.52 10.13 12.66
N THR A 38 -16.98 8.90 12.45
CA THR A 38 -16.37 7.69 13.00
C THR A 38 -16.11 6.70 11.87
N PHE A 39 -14.84 6.35 11.69
CA PHE A 39 -14.42 5.34 10.74
C PHE A 39 -14.17 4.02 11.44
N THR A 40 -14.84 2.97 10.94
CA THR A 40 -14.60 1.59 11.38
C THR A 40 -14.20 0.74 10.19
N GLU A 41 -13.23 -0.15 10.38
CA GLU A 41 -12.85 -1.08 9.31
C GLU A 41 -12.36 -2.43 9.86
N THR A 42 -12.74 -3.50 9.15
CA THR A 42 -12.25 -4.87 9.40
C THR A 42 -11.24 -5.23 8.31
N VAL A 43 -9.98 -4.87 8.52
CA VAL A 43 -8.90 -5.08 7.54
C VAL A 43 -7.57 -5.33 8.26
N SER A 44 -6.70 -6.11 7.60
CA SER A 44 -5.35 -6.36 8.12
C SER A 44 -4.54 -5.07 8.13
N GLY A 45 -3.89 -4.77 9.26
CA GLY A 45 -2.98 -3.62 9.36
C GLY A 45 -1.72 -3.72 8.49
N LYS A 46 -1.53 -4.81 7.73
CA LYS A 46 -0.46 -4.93 6.72
C LYS A 46 -0.72 -4.08 5.47
N TYR A 47 -1.97 -3.70 5.23
CA TYR A 47 -2.36 -2.87 4.10
C TYR A 47 -2.09 -1.39 4.40
N GLY A 48 -1.50 -0.71 3.43
CA GLY A 48 -1.12 0.69 3.53
C GLY A 48 -2.26 1.67 3.21
N ILE A 49 -1.89 2.93 3.01
CA ILE A 49 -2.83 4.02 2.69
C ILE A 49 -3.49 3.76 1.32
N THR A 50 -2.75 3.25 0.34
CA THR A 50 -3.26 3.05 -1.03
C THR A 50 -4.33 1.96 -1.13
N GLU A 51 -4.31 1.01 -0.20
CA GLU A 51 -5.21 -0.14 -0.19
C GLU A 51 -6.40 0.05 0.76
N ARG A 52 -6.40 1.11 1.58
CA ARG A 52 -7.43 1.37 2.60
C ARG A 52 -8.19 2.65 2.30
N THR A 53 -9.39 2.50 1.76
CA THR A 53 -10.32 3.60 1.46
C THR A 53 -10.63 4.46 2.69
N THR A 54 -10.66 3.87 3.88
CA THR A 54 -10.84 4.58 5.15
C THR A 54 -9.74 5.60 5.41
N LEU A 55 -8.46 5.21 5.28
CA LEU A 55 -7.34 6.13 5.49
C LEU A 55 -7.33 7.23 4.42
N GLN A 56 -7.65 6.88 3.17
CA GLN A 56 -7.77 7.87 2.09
C GLN A 56 -8.89 8.88 2.35
N ALA A 57 -10.03 8.42 2.87
CA ALA A 57 -11.14 9.30 3.24
C ALA A 57 -10.74 10.26 4.36
N ILE A 58 -10.04 9.78 5.40
CA ILE A 58 -9.53 10.64 6.49
C ILE A 58 -8.57 11.70 5.94
N ILE A 59 -7.64 11.32 5.06
CA ILE A 59 -6.70 12.26 4.42
C ILE A 59 -7.46 13.32 3.61
N LYS A 60 -8.46 12.90 2.82
CA LYS A 60 -9.29 13.81 2.05
C LYS A 60 -10.08 14.78 2.93
N MET A 61 -10.63 14.31 4.05
CA MET A 61 -11.31 15.18 5.03
C MET A 61 -10.33 16.18 5.66
N ALA A 62 -9.07 15.76 5.90
CA ALA A 62 -8.03 16.64 6.42
C ALA A 62 -7.63 17.72 5.41
N GLU A 63 -7.55 17.39 4.12
CA GLU A 63 -7.30 18.35 3.03
C GLU A 63 -8.39 19.41 2.94
N LEU A 64 -9.64 19.01 3.18
CA LEU A 64 -10.80 19.89 3.23
C LEU A 64 -10.96 20.61 4.58
N LYS A 65 -10.03 20.43 5.53
CA LYS A 65 -10.06 21.00 6.88
C LYS A 65 -11.39 20.75 7.61
N GLN A 66 -11.96 19.55 7.46
CA GLN A 66 -13.26 19.19 8.03
C GLN A 66 -13.18 18.80 9.51
N PHE A 67 -11.98 18.53 10.02
CA PHE A 67 -11.73 18.21 11.42
C PHE A 67 -10.35 18.72 11.83
N ASP A 68 -10.06 18.70 13.13
CA ASP A 68 -8.83 19.23 13.73
C ASP A 68 -8.03 18.13 14.46
N LYS A 69 -8.70 17.03 14.86
CA LYS A 69 -8.06 15.93 15.59
C LYS A 69 -8.58 14.54 15.18
N LEU A 70 -7.66 13.59 14.99
CA LEU A 70 -7.96 12.17 14.80
C LEU A 70 -7.74 11.40 16.12
N LEU A 71 -8.71 10.63 16.55
CA LEU A 71 -8.63 9.76 17.72
C LEU A 71 -8.42 8.31 17.30
N VAL A 72 -7.42 7.67 17.88
CA VAL A 72 -7.16 6.22 17.74
C VAL A 72 -6.90 5.61 19.10
N SER A 73 -7.32 4.36 19.30
CA SER A 73 -7.04 3.67 20.57
C SER A 73 -5.54 3.41 20.77
N GLU A 74 -4.85 3.06 19.69
CA GLU A 74 -3.41 2.77 19.66
C GLU A 74 -2.86 2.86 18.22
N VAL A 75 -1.54 3.02 18.07
CA VAL A 75 -0.87 3.19 16.77
C VAL A 75 -1.15 2.03 15.80
N SER A 76 -1.31 0.81 16.32
CA SER A 76 -1.59 -0.38 15.51
C SER A 76 -2.95 -0.34 14.79
N ARG A 77 -3.85 0.59 15.17
CA ARG A 77 -5.11 0.88 14.46
C ARG A 77 -4.87 1.65 13.16
N ILE A 78 -3.83 2.48 13.12
CA ILE A 78 -3.37 3.14 11.89
C ILE A 78 -2.73 2.10 10.95
N GLY A 79 -1.86 1.23 11.46
CA GLY A 79 -1.22 0.20 10.62
C GLY A 79 -0.16 -0.62 11.36
N ARG A 80 0.32 -1.69 10.72
CA ARG A 80 1.42 -2.55 11.20
C ARG A 80 2.72 -2.33 10.44
N LYS A 81 2.67 -1.72 9.25
CA LYS A 81 3.86 -1.31 8.51
C LYS A 81 4.32 0.04 9.02
N THR A 82 5.46 0.09 9.68
CA THR A 82 5.98 1.31 10.30
C THR A 82 6.10 2.46 9.31
N SER A 83 6.60 2.20 8.09
CA SER A 83 6.71 3.22 7.03
C SER A 83 5.36 3.84 6.64
N GLU A 84 4.30 3.03 6.56
CA GLU A 84 2.94 3.52 6.23
C GLU A 84 2.33 4.31 7.38
N VAL A 85 2.58 3.88 8.62
CA VAL A 85 2.13 4.60 9.82
C VAL A 85 2.80 5.97 9.92
N LEU A 86 4.13 6.02 9.75
CA LEU A 86 4.89 7.27 9.77
C LEU A 86 4.41 8.24 8.71
N LYS A 87 4.28 7.76 7.47
CA LYS A 87 3.75 8.55 6.35
C LYS A 87 2.36 9.12 6.65
N PHE A 88 1.47 8.31 7.24
CA PHE A 88 0.13 8.76 7.61
C PHE A 88 0.16 9.86 8.68
N ILE A 89 1.02 9.71 9.70
CA ILE A 89 1.22 10.71 10.75
C ILE A 89 1.75 12.02 10.15
N GLU A 90 2.79 11.96 9.32
CA GLU A 90 3.36 13.12 8.63
C GLU A 90 2.32 13.89 7.81
N ILE A 91 1.54 13.17 6.98
CA ILE A 91 0.47 13.75 6.14
C ILE A 91 -0.52 14.57 6.97
N LEU A 92 -0.94 14.04 8.13
CA LEU A 92 -1.89 14.73 9.01
C LEU A 92 -1.24 15.88 9.78
N THR A 93 -0.02 15.68 10.29
CA THR A 93 0.75 16.71 10.99
C THR A 93 1.05 17.92 10.11
N GLU A 94 1.43 17.72 8.85
CA GLU A 94 1.62 18.78 7.85
C GLU A 94 0.34 19.60 7.63
N ARG A 95 -0.82 18.94 7.72
CA ARG A 95 -2.16 19.57 7.59
C ARG A 95 -2.68 20.15 8.91
N LYS A 96 -1.84 20.19 9.96
CA LYS A 96 -2.18 20.69 11.30
C LYS A 96 -3.32 19.91 11.97
N ILE A 97 -3.43 18.61 11.64
CA ILE A 97 -4.34 17.68 12.30
C ILE A 97 -3.58 16.94 13.41
N SER A 98 -4.05 17.07 14.65
CA SER A 98 -3.47 16.33 15.78
C SER A 98 -3.96 14.88 15.77
N ILE A 99 -3.10 13.92 16.08
CA ILE A 99 -3.49 12.52 16.29
C ILE A 99 -3.36 12.23 17.77
N TYR A 100 -4.48 11.92 18.41
CA TYR A 100 -4.56 11.48 19.80
C TYR A 100 -4.54 9.96 19.88
N ILE A 101 -3.60 9.43 20.65
CA ILE A 101 -3.39 8.00 20.86
C ILE A 101 -3.79 7.67 22.30
N HIS A 102 -4.96 7.04 22.46
CA HIS A 102 -5.62 6.89 23.76
C HIS A 102 -4.82 6.10 24.78
N ASN A 103 -4.25 4.95 24.40
CA ASN A 103 -3.55 4.06 25.34
C ASN A 103 -2.32 4.71 26.01
N TYR A 104 -1.74 5.73 25.41
CA TYR A 104 -0.60 6.47 25.95
C TYR A 104 -0.95 7.90 26.38
N GLY A 105 -2.17 8.37 26.10
CA GLY A 105 -2.57 9.76 26.33
C GLY A 105 -1.71 10.77 25.56
N LEU A 106 -1.19 10.38 24.40
CA LEU A 106 -0.24 11.19 23.62
C LEU A 106 -0.92 11.88 22.43
N GLU A 107 -0.40 13.05 22.07
CA GLU A 107 -0.81 13.81 20.89
C GLU A 107 0.39 14.19 20.02
N THR A 108 0.22 14.10 18.70
CA THR A 108 1.26 14.49 17.73
C THR A 108 1.52 15.99 17.71
N LEU A 109 0.50 16.80 18.01
CA LEU A 109 0.57 18.25 18.05
C LEU A 109 0.20 18.78 19.43
N ASP A 110 0.86 19.85 19.86
CA ASP A 110 0.50 20.62 21.05
C ASP A 110 -0.69 21.57 20.78
N ARG A 111 -1.09 22.33 21.80
CA ARG A 111 -2.19 23.32 21.70
C ARG A 111 -1.90 24.45 20.71
N ASN A 112 -0.63 24.71 20.42
CA ASN A 112 -0.18 25.73 19.47
C ASN A 112 0.04 25.16 18.06
N LEU A 113 -0.35 23.90 17.83
CA LEU A 113 -0.17 23.17 16.56
C LEU A 113 1.30 23.00 16.16
N ASN A 114 2.19 22.98 17.16
CA ASN A 114 3.58 22.58 17.01
C ASN A 114 3.71 21.09 17.27
N GLN A 115 4.68 20.47 16.59
CA GLN A 115 4.95 19.06 16.78
C GLN A 115 5.40 18.81 18.21
N ASN A 116 4.77 17.84 18.88
CA ASN A 116 5.19 17.42 20.21
C ASN A 116 6.60 16.80 20.11
N PRO A 117 7.62 17.35 20.81
CA PRO A 117 9.00 16.86 20.70
C PRO A 117 9.14 15.37 21.02
N LEU A 118 8.39 14.84 21.99
CA LEU A 118 8.42 13.42 22.34
C LEU A 118 7.93 12.55 21.19
N ILE A 119 6.83 12.96 20.53
CA ILE A 119 6.31 12.25 19.36
C ILE A 119 7.25 12.40 18.17
N GLY A 120 7.84 13.57 17.96
CA GLY A 120 8.88 13.76 16.94
C GLY A 120 10.07 12.81 17.14
N MET A 121 10.56 12.67 18.37
CA MET A 121 11.62 11.72 18.71
C MET A 121 11.18 10.26 18.47
N MET A 122 9.96 9.89 18.88
CA MET A 122 9.42 8.54 18.63
C MET A 122 9.30 8.25 17.12
N ILE A 123 8.83 9.21 16.33
CA ILE A 123 8.76 9.11 14.86
C ILE A 123 10.16 8.88 14.28
N ASN A 124 11.14 9.68 14.68
CA ASN A 124 12.52 9.54 14.21
C ASN A 124 13.13 8.19 14.58
N PHE A 125 12.85 7.69 15.79
CA PHE A 125 13.31 6.38 16.23
C PHE A 125 12.66 5.24 15.44
N LEU A 126 11.34 5.29 15.25
CA LEU A 126 10.60 4.31 14.44
C LEU A 126 11.03 4.32 12.97
N SER A 127 11.35 5.51 12.43
CA SER A 127 11.88 5.67 11.07
C SER A 127 13.25 5.01 10.95
N SER A 128 14.15 5.34 11.88
CA SER A 128 15.51 4.75 11.95
C SER A 128 15.47 3.23 12.06
N PHE A 129 14.56 2.69 12.89
CA PHE A 129 14.39 1.24 13.02
C PHE A 129 13.87 0.61 11.72
N SER A 130 12.94 1.27 11.02
CA SER A 130 12.41 0.80 9.74
C SER A 130 13.50 0.74 8.66
N ASP A 131 14.35 1.77 8.59
CA ASP A 131 15.48 1.82 7.68
C ASP A 131 16.53 0.75 8.02
N MET A 132 16.77 0.50 9.32
CA MET A 132 17.63 -0.58 9.78
C MET A 132 17.10 -1.95 9.35
N GLU A 133 15.82 -2.26 9.57
CA GLU A 133 15.21 -3.53 9.12
C GLU A 133 15.29 -3.72 7.61
N ARG A 134 15.02 -2.64 6.84
CA ARG A 134 15.13 -2.66 5.37
C ARG A 134 16.57 -2.96 4.94
N THR A 135 17.54 -2.31 5.57
CA THR A 135 18.97 -2.50 5.29
C THR A 135 19.42 -3.92 5.60
N LEU A 136 19.01 -4.46 6.76
CA LEU A 136 19.28 -5.85 7.14
C LEU A 136 18.66 -6.84 6.16
N THR A 137 17.42 -6.59 5.71
CA THR A 137 16.75 -7.43 4.71
C THR A 137 17.52 -7.45 3.38
N ILE A 138 17.92 -6.27 2.88
CA ILE A 138 18.73 -6.16 1.66
C ILE A 138 20.07 -6.90 1.83
N SER A 139 20.73 -6.75 2.98
CA SER A 139 21.98 -7.43 3.29
C SER A 139 21.83 -8.95 3.23
N ARG A 140 20.78 -9.50 3.86
CA ARG A 140 20.47 -10.94 3.84
C ARG A 140 20.20 -11.45 2.42
N VAL A 141 19.45 -10.69 1.61
CA VAL A 141 19.21 -11.06 0.19
C VAL A 141 20.50 -11.07 -0.60
N LYS A 142 21.35 -10.04 -0.46
CA LYS A 142 22.65 -9.99 -1.16
C LYS A 142 23.54 -11.16 -0.77
N SER A 143 23.65 -11.46 0.53
CA SER A 143 24.41 -12.60 1.04
C SER A 143 23.90 -13.93 0.47
N GLY A 144 22.57 -14.14 0.44
CA GLY A 144 21.98 -15.33 -0.17
C GLY A 144 22.24 -15.44 -1.68
N LEU A 145 22.20 -14.32 -2.41
CA LEU A 145 22.56 -14.29 -3.83
C LEU A 145 24.04 -14.58 -4.07
N GLU A 146 24.94 -14.07 -3.24
CA GLU A 146 26.37 -14.39 -3.33
C GLU A 146 26.65 -15.86 -3.06
N GLU A 147 26.01 -16.45 -2.06
CA GLU A 147 26.13 -17.88 -1.78
C GLU A 147 25.57 -18.73 -2.93
N ALA A 148 24.43 -18.34 -3.51
CA ALA A 148 23.89 -18.99 -4.69
C ALA A 148 24.84 -18.91 -5.89
N ARG A 149 25.50 -17.76 -6.11
CA ARG A 149 26.55 -17.61 -7.13
C ARG A 149 27.74 -18.53 -6.86
N ARG A 150 28.20 -18.64 -5.61
CA ARG A 150 29.29 -19.55 -5.22
C ARG A 150 28.94 -21.01 -5.49
N ARG A 151 27.68 -21.39 -5.29
CA ARG A 151 27.13 -22.71 -5.62
C ARG A 151 26.81 -22.90 -7.11
N ASN A 152 27.20 -21.95 -7.97
CA ASN A 152 26.92 -21.94 -9.41
C ASN A 152 25.42 -22.08 -9.76
N VAL A 153 24.52 -21.66 -8.86
CA VAL A 153 23.09 -21.61 -9.14
C VAL A 153 22.82 -20.52 -10.16
N ILE A 154 22.10 -20.86 -11.24
CA ILE A 154 21.68 -19.90 -12.25
C ILE A 154 20.66 -18.94 -11.64
N LEU A 155 21.09 -17.71 -11.39
CA LEU A 155 20.23 -16.65 -10.86
C LEU A 155 19.49 -15.93 -12.00
N GLY A 156 18.22 -15.60 -11.76
CA GLY A 156 17.38 -14.94 -12.74
C GLY A 156 16.91 -15.86 -13.86
N ARG A 157 16.50 -15.29 -14.99
CA ARG A 157 16.02 -16.07 -16.14
C ARG A 157 17.18 -16.83 -16.79
N PRO A 158 17.09 -18.16 -16.98
CA PRO A 158 18.15 -18.92 -17.64
C PRO A 158 18.49 -18.38 -19.02
N LYS A 159 19.78 -18.30 -19.35
CA LYS A 159 20.24 -17.88 -20.68
C LYS A 159 19.64 -18.80 -21.75
N ASN A 160 19.21 -18.21 -22.87
CA ASN A 160 18.57 -18.90 -24.00
C ASN A 160 17.27 -19.64 -23.68
N SER A 161 16.64 -19.40 -22.52
CA SER A 161 15.30 -19.95 -22.25
C SER A 161 14.24 -19.24 -23.09
N THR A 162 13.78 -19.91 -24.15
CA THR A 162 12.48 -19.60 -24.77
C THR A 162 11.38 -20.23 -23.93
N LYS A 163 10.38 -19.42 -23.54
CA LYS A 163 9.12 -19.99 -23.02
C LYS A 163 8.55 -20.91 -24.10
N ASP A 164 7.93 -22.00 -23.68
CA ASP A 164 7.15 -22.85 -24.58
C ASP A 164 6.18 -21.97 -25.38
N ILE A 165 6.01 -22.31 -26.66
CA ILE A 165 5.12 -21.58 -27.56
C ILE A 165 3.70 -21.58 -27.00
N ASP A 166 3.23 -22.69 -26.44
CA ASP A 166 1.84 -22.80 -25.97
C ASP A 166 1.61 -21.96 -24.71
N ILE A 167 2.57 -21.95 -23.78
CA ILE A 167 2.55 -21.06 -22.60
C ILE A 167 2.61 -19.59 -23.04
N PHE A 168 3.45 -19.27 -24.02
CA PHE A 168 3.55 -17.91 -24.54
C PHE A 168 2.25 -17.44 -25.21
N ILE A 169 1.55 -18.32 -25.92
CA ILE A 169 0.26 -18.01 -26.54
C ILE A 169 -0.80 -17.76 -25.46
N ASP A 170 -0.89 -18.63 -24.45
CA ASP A 170 -1.88 -18.54 -23.38
C ASP A 170 -1.76 -17.22 -22.57
N GLU A 171 -0.54 -16.84 -22.19
CA GLU A 171 -0.26 -15.58 -21.48
C GLU A 171 -0.51 -14.31 -22.33
N ASN A 172 -0.62 -14.44 -23.65
CA ASN A 172 -0.66 -13.31 -24.59
C ASN A 172 -1.87 -13.36 -25.54
N LYS A 173 -2.98 -14.02 -25.16
CA LYS A 173 -4.21 -14.14 -25.99
C LYS A 173 -4.66 -12.82 -26.62
N ARG A 174 -4.81 -11.79 -25.79
CA ARG A 174 -5.22 -10.43 -26.22
C ARG A 174 -4.27 -9.84 -27.27
N LEU A 175 -2.97 -10.15 -27.20
CA LEU A 175 -2.00 -9.70 -28.18
C LEU A 175 -2.24 -10.37 -29.53
N PHE A 176 -2.51 -11.69 -29.56
CA PHE A 176 -2.81 -12.42 -30.79
C PHE A 176 -4.16 -12.06 -31.42
N GLU A 177 -5.18 -11.74 -30.62
CA GLU A 177 -6.44 -11.19 -31.12
C GLU A 177 -6.25 -9.87 -31.88
N LEU A 178 -5.40 -8.98 -31.37
CA LEU A 178 -5.10 -7.70 -32.02
C LEU A 178 -4.24 -7.87 -33.28
N ILE A 179 -3.38 -8.90 -33.32
CA ILE A 179 -2.66 -9.30 -34.54
C ILE A 179 -3.65 -9.78 -35.61
N LYS A 180 -4.66 -10.59 -35.27
CA LYS A 180 -5.72 -11.02 -36.20
C LYS A 180 -6.49 -9.84 -36.79
N LYS A 181 -6.71 -8.79 -36.00
CA LYS A 181 -7.35 -7.53 -36.42
C LYS A 181 -6.44 -6.61 -37.26
N GLN A 182 -5.21 -7.02 -37.56
CA GLN A 182 -4.24 -6.30 -38.40
C GLN A 182 -3.87 -4.88 -37.89
N LEU A 183 -3.88 -4.66 -36.57
CA LEU A 183 -3.41 -3.40 -36.00
C LEU A 183 -1.89 -3.23 -36.16
N THR A 184 -1.42 -1.99 -36.12
CA THR A 184 0.03 -1.72 -36.21
C THR A 184 0.76 -2.15 -34.93
N ILE A 185 2.06 -2.45 -35.06
CA ILE A 185 2.91 -2.89 -33.93
C ILE A 185 2.85 -1.90 -32.74
N ARG A 186 2.83 -0.60 -33.04
CA ARG A 186 2.78 0.47 -32.02
C ARG A 186 1.43 0.51 -31.30
N GLU A 187 0.34 0.33 -32.02
CA GLU A 187 -1.00 0.28 -31.43
C GLU A 187 -1.18 -0.95 -30.56
N ILE A 188 -0.72 -2.12 -31.01
CA ILE A 188 -0.77 -3.37 -30.23
C ILE A 188 0.06 -3.22 -28.95
N ALA A 189 1.27 -2.68 -29.04
CA ALA A 189 2.13 -2.43 -27.89
C ALA A 189 1.45 -1.50 -26.86
N ARG A 190 0.79 -0.42 -27.34
CA ARG A 190 0.04 0.52 -26.50
C ARG A 190 -1.16 -0.14 -25.82
N LEU A 191 -1.94 -0.93 -26.55
CA LEU A 191 -3.17 -1.56 -26.05
C LEU A 191 -2.91 -2.75 -25.11
N THR A 192 -1.75 -3.40 -25.25
CA THR A 192 -1.37 -4.57 -24.45
C THR A 192 -0.35 -4.25 -23.36
N TYR A 193 0.15 -3.01 -23.31
CA TYR A 193 1.22 -2.57 -22.41
C TYR A 193 2.49 -3.44 -22.48
N LYS A 194 2.75 -4.02 -23.66
CA LYS A 194 3.92 -4.86 -23.92
C LYS A 194 4.92 -4.13 -24.81
N SER A 195 6.18 -4.51 -24.71
CA SER A 195 7.23 -3.94 -25.57
C SER A 195 6.97 -4.27 -27.03
N THR A 196 7.36 -3.37 -27.93
CA THR A 196 7.32 -3.60 -29.38
C THR A 196 8.10 -4.86 -29.78
N THR A 197 9.19 -5.18 -29.08
CA THR A 197 9.97 -6.41 -29.27
C THR A 197 9.16 -7.68 -28.98
N THR A 198 8.29 -7.66 -27.97
CA THR A 198 7.39 -8.77 -27.64
C THR A 198 6.31 -8.94 -28.72
N VAL A 199 5.77 -7.83 -29.22
CA VAL A 199 4.79 -7.82 -30.31
C VAL A 199 5.39 -8.38 -31.61
N VAL A 200 6.60 -7.93 -31.98
CA VAL A 200 7.32 -8.45 -33.17
C VAL A 200 7.58 -9.96 -33.05
N LYS A 201 7.99 -10.42 -31.87
CA LYS A 201 8.17 -11.86 -31.60
C LYS A 201 6.86 -12.62 -31.78
N ALA A 202 5.76 -12.10 -31.26
CA ALA A 202 4.45 -12.73 -31.39
C ALA A 202 3.92 -12.75 -32.83
N ILE A 203 4.11 -11.67 -33.60
CA ILE A 203 3.78 -11.65 -35.04
C ILE A 203 4.60 -12.72 -35.79
N LYS A 204 5.88 -12.86 -35.47
CA LYS A 204 6.73 -13.92 -36.05
C LYS A 204 6.18 -15.31 -35.72
N LEU A 205 5.79 -15.55 -34.46
CA LEU A 205 5.18 -16.83 -34.05
C LEU A 205 3.83 -17.08 -34.73
N TYR A 206 2.99 -16.06 -34.86
CA TYR A 206 1.70 -16.15 -35.56
C TYR A 206 1.87 -16.56 -37.02
N LYS A 207 2.90 -16.03 -37.69
CA LYS A 207 3.24 -16.39 -39.08
C LYS A 207 3.86 -17.78 -39.22
N LEU A 208 4.66 -18.21 -38.25
CA LEU A 208 5.33 -19.51 -38.29
C LEU A 208 4.41 -20.68 -37.91
N HIS A 209 3.41 -20.44 -37.05
CA HIS A 209 2.53 -21.47 -36.50
C HIS A 209 1.04 -21.12 -36.61
N PRO A 210 0.53 -20.82 -37.82
CA PRO A 210 -0.88 -20.42 -38.00
C PRO A 210 -1.87 -21.46 -37.46
N GLU A 211 -1.53 -22.75 -37.51
CA GLU A 211 -2.31 -23.89 -37.02
C GLU A 211 -2.69 -23.76 -35.54
N LYS A 212 -1.82 -23.17 -34.72
CA LYS A 212 -2.05 -22.97 -33.28
C LYS A 212 -3.03 -21.85 -32.96
N PHE A 213 -3.45 -21.08 -33.97
CA PHE A 213 -4.37 -19.95 -33.83
C PHE A 213 -5.68 -20.14 -34.61
N LEU A 214 -5.85 -21.28 -35.28
CA LEU A 214 -6.99 -21.63 -36.12
C LEU A 214 -8.13 -22.35 -35.35
N SER A 215 -7.97 -22.62 -34.06
CA SER A 215 -8.99 -23.24 -33.20
C SER A 215 -9.63 -22.24 -32.23
N ALA A 216 -10.47 -21.35 -32.75
CA ALA A 216 -11.48 -20.64 -31.98
C ALA A 216 -12.50 -20.05 -32.97
N THR A 217 -13.33 -20.92 -33.53
CA THR A 217 -14.62 -20.55 -34.13
C THR A 217 -15.69 -21.23 -33.31
#